data_AF-A0A183EML2-F1
#
_entry.id   AF-A0A183EML2-F1
#
_cell.length_a   1.000
_cell.length_b   1.000
_cell.length_c   1.000
_cell.angle_alpha   90.00
_cell.angle_beta   90.00
_cell.angle_gamma   90.00
#
_symmetry.space_group_name_H-M   'P 1'
#
loop_
_entity.id
_entity.type
_entity.pdbx_description
1 polymer ?
#
loop_
_entity_poly.entity_id
_entity_poly.type
_entity_poly.pdbx_seq_one_letter_code
_entity_poly.pdbx_strand_id
1 'polypeptide(L)'
;MYRNITYIIFCIECAGRRLYELYWAMKQQMEKGPQDAITLEARYSLSEEKLLRASFDFRELTVFVAADHHSAGAMEYPVRVLDCDSITQVKEKCLDAKYRTTAFSDRPSVNDLDLELRSACPRIILQDIDSTSKVEAGGWKRINTLAHYSVPNNATLALLPRQASLYNLSLLSERSERSTFSLPKQSPTLVRPFGTNSSSQCKDMESNHKLYHLVRPSEHGPSDQQDKMVTEIYLTSFRNAFARFRLLTMKGTLQKFIQNLLEVIFSTATVNSTPPCVKYMFDFMDEQAREHGIEDDEVIHAWKSNSLPLRFWVNLIKNPHFVFDIQKPTKSAFFQLEGCLSVVAQTLMDACSTQDHQLTKDSPSSK
;
A
#
# COMPACT_ATOMS: atom_id res chain seq x y z
N MET A 1 -28.19 7.03 -15.77
CA MET A 1 -27.33 7.62 -14.72
C MET A 1 -27.82 7.27 -13.31
N TYR A 2 -29.08 7.54 -12.96
CA TYR A 2 -29.64 7.26 -11.62
C TYR A 2 -29.60 5.77 -11.19
N ARG A 3 -29.82 4.81 -12.10
CA ARG A 3 -29.78 3.36 -11.77
C ARG A 3 -28.39 2.83 -11.40
N ASN A 4 -27.30 3.38 -11.96
CA ASN A 4 -25.94 3.01 -11.57
C ASN A 4 -25.62 3.49 -10.15
N ILE A 5 -26.15 4.64 -9.75
CA ILE A 5 -25.94 5.22 -8.41
C ILE A 5 -26.63 4.35 -7.35
N THR A 6 -27.87 3.91 -7.59
CA THR A 6 -28.59 3.03 -6.64
C THR A 6 -27.93 1.67 -6.45
N TYR A 7 -27.39 1.06 -7.52
CA TYR A 7 -26.67 -0.21 -7.42
C TYR A 7 -25.36 -0.08 -6.62
N ILE A 8 -24.59 0.98 -6.90
CA ILE A 8 -23.35 1.27 -6.18
C ILE A 8 -23.64 1.49 -4.69
N ILE A 9 -24.68 2.26 -4.34
CA ILE A 9 -25.07 2.49 -2.95
C ILE A 9 -25.41 1.17 -2.25
N PHE A 10 -26.22 0.30 -2.87
CA PHE A 10 -26.55 -1.00 -2.29
C PHE A 10 -25.30 -1.88 -2.09
N CYS A 11 -24.41 -1.95 -3.08
CA CYS A 11 -23.17 -2.73 -2.98
C CYS A 11 -22.25 -2.21 -1.86
N ILE A 12 -22.21 -0.89 -1.67
CA ILE A 12 -21.48 -0.25 -0.56
C ILE A 12 -22.13 -0.60 0.78
N GLU A 13 -23.46 -0.54 0.88
CA GLU A 13 -24.18 -0.87 2.11
C GLU A 13 -24.05 -2.35 2.50
N CYS A 14 -24.07 -3.27 1.54
CA CYS A 14 -23.98 -4.71 1.82
C CYS A 14 -22.53 -5.18 2.01
N ALA A 15 -21.67 -4.96 1.02
CA ALA A 15 -20.31 -5.52 1.00
C ALA A 15 -19.23 -4.53 1.45
N GLY A 16 -19.52 -3.22 1.48
CA GLY A 16 -18.53 -2.19 1.77
C GLY A 16 -17.89 -2.38 3.14
N ARG A 17 -18.68 -2.70 4.17
CA ARG A 17 -18.12 -2.98 5.51
C ARG A 17 -17.13 -4.15 5.49
N ARG A 18 -17.44 -5.24 4.80
CA ARG A 18 -16.56 -6.44 4.72
C ARG A 18 -15.30 -6.15 3.92
N LEU A 19 -15.43 -5.39 2.83
CA LEU A 19 -14.27 -4.95 2.04
C LEU A 19 -13.35 -4.04 2.85
N TYR A 20 -13.91 -3.13 3.64
CA TYR A 20 -13.15 -2.25 4.52
C TYR A 20 -12.46 -3.02 5.66
N GLU A 21 -13.16 -3.98 6.28
CA GLU A 21 -12.59 -4.89 7.28
C GLU A 21 -11.43 -5.70 6.70
N LEU A 22 -11.58 -6.23 5.47
CA LEU A 22 -10.50 -6.94 4.76
C LEU A 22 -9.31 -6.02 4.48
N TYR A 23 -9.54 -4.82 3.95
CA TYR A 23 -8.49 -3.84 3.67
C TYR A 23 -7.63 -3.55 4.92
N TRP A 24 -8.27 -3.26 6.05
CA TRP A 24 -7.56 -2.97 7.30
C TRP A 24 -6.90 -4.19 7.92
N ALA A 25 -7.53 -5.37 7.85
CA ALA A 25 -6.94 -6.61 8.32
C ALA A 25 -5.65 -6.93 7.54
N MET A 26 -5.67 -6.77 6.22
CA MET A 26 -4.48 -6.91 5.38
C MET A 26 -3.40 -5.90 5.78
N LYS A 27 -3.71 -4.61 5.75
CA LYS A 27 -2.76 -3.54 6.08
C LYS A 27 -2.10 -3.77 7.45
N GLN A 28 -2.90 -4.01 8.48
CA GLN A 28 -2.40 -4.24 9.83
C GLN A 28 -1.52 -5.49 9.94
N GLN A 29 -1.84 -6.54 9.19
CA GLN A 29 -1.04 -7.77 9.18
C GLN A 29 0.29 -7.58 8.43
N MET A 30 0.29 -6.82 7.33
CA MET A 30 1.50 -6.45 6.61
C MET A 30 2.45 -5.62 7.48
N GLU A 31 1.93 -4.68 8.27
CA GLU A 31 2.69 -3.77 9.14
C GLU A 31 3.35 -4.45 10.35
N LYS A 32 3.00 -5.71 10.65
CA LYS A 32 3.69 -6.50 11.68
C LYS A 32 5.07 -7.01 11.23
N GLY A 33 5.37 -6.92 9.94
CA GLY A 33 6.62 -7.40 9.37
C GLY A 33 7.35 -6.28 8.60
N PRO A 34 8.65 -6.45 8.32
CA PRO A 34 9.42 -5.50 7.55
C PRO A 34 8.85 -5.29 6.15
N GLN A 35 8.90 -4.04 5.70
CA GLN A 35 8.46 -3.60 4.38
C GLN A 35 9.55 -2.72 3.77
N ASP A 36 10.04 -3.11 2.59
CA ASP A 36 11.03 -2.29 1.88
C ASP A 36 10.36 -1.05 1.30
N ALA A 37 10.89 0.13 1.60
CA ALA A 37 10.29 1.41 1.23
C ALA A 37 10.52 1.77 -0.26
N ILE A 38 11.46 1.08 -0.91
CA ILE A 38 11.85 1.29 -2.30
C ILE A 38 11.29 0.17 -3.20
N THR A 39 11.54 -1.10 -2.86
CA THR A 39 11.06 -2.23 -3.69
C THR A 39 9.58 -2.55 -3.46
N LEU A 40 9.01 -2.06 -2.35
CA LEU A 40 7.61 -2.29 -1.96
C LEU A 40 7.31 -3.77 -1.69
N GLU A 41 8.35 -4.53 -1.35
CA GLU A 41 8.24 -5.92 -0.92
C GLU A 41 8.02 -6.00 0.59
N ALA A 42 7.13 -6.90 1.04
CA ALA A 42 6.76 -7.06 2.44
C ALA A 42 7.03 -8.48 2.93
N ARG A 43 7.41 -8.63 4.21
CA ARG A 43 7.60 -9.95 4.85
C ARG A 43 6.30 -10.76 4.89
N TYR A 44 5.18 -10.08 5.14
CA TYR A 44 3.84 -10.66 5.12
C TYR A 44 3.10 -10.12 3.90
N SER A 45 2.90 -10.97 2.90
CA SER A 45 2.22 -10.64 1.64
C SER A 45 1.41 -11.87 1.21
N LEU A 46 0.33 -11.65 0.45
CA LEU A 46 -0.37 -12.70 -0.30
C LEU A 46 0.18 -12.86 -1.72
N SER A 47 0.87 -11.83 -2.24
CA SER A 47 1.48 -11.83 -3.56
C SER A 47 2.93 -12.33 -3.45
N GLU A 48 3.26 -13.36 -4.22
CA GLU A 48 4.63 -13.88 -4.33
C GLU A 48 5.59 -12.83 -4.93
N GLU A 49 5.12 -12.02 -5.87
CA GLU A 49 5.91 -10.93 -6.48
C GLU A 49 6.25 -9.83 -5.49
N LYS A 50 5.38 -9.58 -4.51
CA LYS A 50 5.58 -8.56 -3.46
C LYS A 50 6.13 -9.15 -2.16
N LEU A 51 6.61 -10.38 -2.18
CA LEU A 51 7.13 -11.04 -1.00
C LEU A 51 8.62 -10.73 -0.82
N LEU A 52 8.95 -10.16 0.34
CA LEU A 52 10.34 -9.86 0.70
C LEU A 52 11.12 -11.18 0.93
N ARG A 53 12.02 -11.51 0.00
CA ARG A 53 12.81 -12.75 0.04
C ARG A 53 14.06 -12.65 0.89
N ALA A 54 14.48 -11.44 1.24
CA ALA A 54 15.57 -11.22 2.19
C ALA A 54 15.12 -11.58 3.62
N SER A 55 16.09 -12.02 4.43
CA SER A 55 15.89 -12.25 5.86
C SER A 55 16.93 -11.47 6.62
N PHE A 56 16.49 -10.77 7.65
CA PHE A 56 17.30 -10.00 8.58
C PHE A 56 16.55 -9.93 9.91
N ASP A 57 17.31 -9.72 10.98
CA ASP A 57 16.74 -9.52 12.30
C ASP A 57 16.13 -8.13 12.39
N PHE A 58 15.00 -8.04 13.09
CA PHE A 58 14.33 -6.79 13.42
C PHE A 58 13.68 -6.92 14.79
N ARG A 59 13.40 -5.78 15.39
CA ARG A 59 12.76 -5.69 16.70
C ARG A 59 11.48 -4.89 16.58
N GLU A 60 10.44 -5.39 17.23
CA GLU A 60 9.21 -4.64 17.46
C GLU A 60 9.43 -3.62 18.57
N LEU A 61 8.99 -2.39 18.34
CA LEU A 61 9.03 -1.29 19.29
C LEU A 61 7.63 -0.72 19.44
N THR A 62 7.32 -0.23 20.63
CA THR A 62 6.16 0.62 20.91
C THR A 62 6.67 2.04 21.13
N VAL A 63 6.27 2.98 20.28
CA VAL A 63 6.58 4.41 20.43
C VAL A 63 5.30 5.18 20.76
N PHE A 64 5.44 6.35 21.37
CA PHE A 64 4.32 7.17 21.82
C PHE A 64 4.28 8.47 21.02
N VAL A 65 3.25 8.69 20.20
CA VAL A 65 3.10 9.96 19.45
C VAL A 65 2.26 10.95 20.25
N ALA A 66 2.80 12.15 20.46
CA ALA A 66 2.09 13.20 21.19
C ALA A 66 0.90 13.77 20.40
N ALA A 67 -0.26 13.90 21.06
CA ALA A 67 -1.34 14.80 20.66
C ALA A 67 -0.81 16.24 20.68
N ASP A 68 -1.21 17.08 19.73
CA ASP A 68 -0.58 18.39 19.53
C ASP A 68 -0.59 19.30 20.78
N HIS A 69 0.36 20.24 20.81
CA HIS A 69 0.64 21.27 21.82
C HIS A 69 1.48 20.87 23.05
N HIS A 70 2.35 21.80 23.45
CA HIS A 70 3.28 21.75 24.58
C HIS A 70 2.59 21.82 25.95
N SER A 71 1.41 21.23 26.11
CA SER A 71 0.75 21.13 27.40
C SER A 71 1.26 19.89 28.15
N ALA A 72 1.76 20.10 29.37
CA ALA A 72 2.02 19.01 30.31
C ALA A 72 0.69 18.25 30.52
N GLY A 73 0.60 17.02 30.02
CA GLY A 73 -0.63 16.21 30.01
C GLY A 73 -1.23 15.93 28.63
N ALA A 74 -0.54 16.26 27.53
CA ALA A 74 -0.97 15.86 26.18
C ALA A 74 -1.15 14.33 26.08
N MET A 75 -2.28 13.88 25.53
CA MET A 75 -2.50 12.45 25.28
C MET A 75 -1.41 11.90 24.35
N GLU A 76 -0.87 10.75 24.70
CA GLU A 76 0.07 10.02 23.84
C GLU A 76 -0.63 8.79 23.24
N TYR A 77 -0.46 8.59 21.94
CA TYR A 77 -1.01 7.42 21.25
C TYR A 77 0.09 6.37 21.10
N PRO A 78 -0.09 5.14 21.62
CA PRO A 78 0.86 4.06 21.42
C PRO A 78 0.82 3.59 19.96
N VAL A 79 1.99 3.47 19.35
CA VAL A 79 2.17 3.05 17.95
C VAL A 79 3.18 1.91 17.92
N ARG A 80 2.77 0.76 17.39
CA ARG A 80 3.67 -0.36 17.14
C ARG A 80 4.42 -0.10 15.84
N VAL A 81 5.75 -0.12 15.91
CA VAL A 81 6.67 0.09 14.79
C VAL A 81 7.77 -0.97 14.83
N LEU A 82 8.57 -1.06 13.77
CA LEU A 82 9.75 -1.92 13.69
C LEU A 82 11.00 -1.05 13.66
N ASP A 83 12.09 -1.52 14.26
CA ASP A 83 13.37 -0.79 14.22
C ASP A 83 13.94 -0.64 12.79
N CYS A 84 13.51 -1.51 11.87
CA CYS A 84 13.79 -1.46 10.44
C CYS A 84 12.80 -0.61 9.62
N ASP A 85 11.79 0.02 10.22
CA ASP A 85 10.90 0.94 9.48
C ASP A 85 11.67 2.22 9.10
N SER A 86 11.48 2.68 7.86
CA SER A 86 11.91 4.02 7.43
C SER A 86 11.17 5.12 8.17
N ILE A 87 11.71 6.34 8.20
CA ILE A 87 11.08 7.45 8.91
C ILE A 87 9.71 7.80 8.29
N THR A 88 9.57 7.74 6.98
CA THR A 88 8.26 7.93 6.33
C THR A 88 7.24 6.85 6.74
N GLN A 89 7.62 5.57 6.80
CA GLN A 89 6.73 4.51 7.28
C GLN A 89 6.29 4.73 8.73
N VAL A 90 7.21 5.19 9.60
CA VAL A 90 6.87 5.54 11.00
C VAL A 90 5.88 6.69 11.04
N LYS A 91 6.08 7.74 10.24
CA LYS A 91 5.13 8.86 10.14
C LYS A 91 3.74 8.40 9.71
N GLU A 92 3.64 7.51 8.71
CA GLU A 92 2.36 6.94 8.27
C GLU A 92 1.66 6.17 9.40
N LYS A 93 2.38 5.30 10.12
CA LYS A 93 1.84 4.57 11.28
C LYS A 93 1.39 5.52 12.41
N CYS A 94 2.16 6.57 12.67
CA CYS A 94 1.78 7.60 13.64
C CYS A 94 0.53 8.37 13.22
N LEU A 95 0.39 8.70 11.93
CA LEU A 95 -0.82 9.34 11.38
C LEU A 95 -2.04 8.44 11.54
N ASP A 96 -1.92 7.15 11.26
CA ASP A 96 -3.03 6.21 11.44
C ASP A 96 -3.48 6.05 12.89
N ALA A 97 -2.53 6.10 13.84
CA ALA A 97 -2.84 6.06 15.25
C ALA A 97 -3.51 7.36 15.73
N LYS A 98 -2.92 8.51 15.42
CA LYS A 98 -3.39 9.83 15.86
C LYS A 98 -4.72 10.24 15.22
N TYR A 99 -4.92 9.92 13.94
CA TYR A 99 -6.09 10.29 13.15
C TYR A 99 -7.01 9.11 12.82
N ARG A 100 -7.03 8.08 13.68
CA ARG A 100 -7.79 6.83 13.46
C ARG A 100 -9.26 7.04 13.09
N THR A 101 -9.91 8.05 13.67
CA THR A 101 -11.33 8.37 13.47
C THR A 101 -11.55 9.52 12.48
N THR A 102 -10.49 10.08 11.91
CA THR A 102 -10.55 11.16 10.92
C THR A 102 -10.46 10.57 9.51
N ALA A 103 -11.27 11.07 8.58
CA ALA A 103 -11.25 10.67 7.17
C ALA A 103 -9.87 10.95 6.56
N PHE A 104 -9.38 10.11 5.64
CA PHE A 104 -8.01 10.22 5.14
C PHE A 104 -7.72 11.56 4.45
N SER A 105 -8.70 12.10 3.72
CA SER A 105 -8.60 13.38 3.00
C SER A 105 -8.47 14.60 3.92
N ASP A 106 -8.93 14.50 5.17
CA ASP A 106 -8.83 15.55 6.19
C ASP A 106 -7.52 15.49 7.00
N ARG A 107 -6.68 14.48 6.76
CA ARG A 107 -5.41 14.31 7.48
C ARG A 107 -4.28 15.11 6.82
N PRO A 108 -3.29 15.59 7.60
CA PRO A 108 -2.09 16.18 7.04
C PRO A 108 -1.32 15.16 6.17
N SER A 109 -0.71 15.63 5.09
CA SER A 109 0.13 14.78 4.25
C SER A 109 1.40 14.37 4.99
N VAL A 110 1.83 13.11 4.86
CA VAL A 110 3.10 12.64 5.42
C VAL A 110 4.32 13.46 4.97
N ASN A 111 4.26 14.05 3.77
CA ASN A 111 5.33 14.88 3.21
C ASN A 111 5.40 16.28 3.82
N ASP A 112 4.32 16.74 4.45
CA ASP A 112 4.21 18.06 5.07
C ASP A 112 4.52 18.00 6.57
N LEU A 113 5.05 16.87 7.04
CA LEU A 113 5.35 16.60 8.44
C LEU A 113 6.79 16.17 8.65
N ASP A 114 7.38 16.73 9.69
CA ASP A 114 8.65 16.27 10.28
C ASP A 114 8.38 15.42 11.52
N LEU A 115 9.25 14.45 11.77
CA LEU A 115 9.16 13.57 12.94
C LEU A 115 10.23 13.95 13.96
N GLU A 116 9.82 14.42 15.13
CA GLU A 116 10.72 14.80 16.23
C GLU A 116 10.82 13.67 17.26
N LEU A 117 12.03 13.27 17.64
CA LEU A 117 12.29 12.40 18.79
C LEU A 117 12.43 13.26 20.06
N ARG A 118 11.36 13.31 20.87
CA ARG A 118 11.28 14.16 22.07
C ARG A 118 12.00 13.59 23.28
N SER A 119 12.12 12.27 23.36
CA SER A 119 12.84 11.59 24.45
C SER A 119 14.36 11.69 24.31
N ALA A 120 14.87 12.23 23.21
CA ALA A 120 16.30 12.52 23.05
C ALA A 120 16.68 13.88 23.66
N CYS A 121 17.91 13.97 24.17
CA CYS A 121 18.52 15.20 24.68
C CYS A 121 19.84 15.45 23.93
N PRO A 122 19.93 16.45 23.03
CA PRO A 122 18.86 17.34 22.58
C PRO A 122 17.80 16.62 21.75
N ARG A 123 16.62 17.24 21.58
CA ARG A 123 15.59 16.73 20.65
C ARG A 123 16.13 16.76 19.23
N ILE A 124 15.79 15.75 18.44
CA ILE A 124 16.27 15.61 17.06
C ILE A 124 15.11 15.41 16.09
N ILE A 125 15.24 15.98 14.88
CA ILE A 125 14.33 15.71 13.76
C ILE A 125 14.87 14.51 12.98
N LEU A 126 14.03 13.50 12.80
CA LEU A 126 14.33 12.30 12.05
C LEU A 126 13.88 12.49 10.60
N GLN A 127 14.73 12.11 9.65
CA GLN A 127 14.44 12.15 8.22
C GLN A 127 14.89 10.86 7.54
N ASP A 128 14.27 10.51 6.40
CA ASP A 128 14.67 9.33 5.61
C ASP A 128 16.10 9.47 5.09
N ILE A 129 16.53 10.69 4.77
CA ILE A 129 17.89 11.01 4.36
C ILE A 129 18.31 12.31 5.04
N ASP A 130 19.48 12.30 5.68
CA ASP A 130 20.09 13.48 6.31
C ASP A 130 21.63 13.41 6.23
N SER A 131 22.31 14.32 6.95
CA SER A 131 23.78 14.36 7.02
C SER A 131 24.39 13.16 7.75
N THR A 132 23.59 12.38 8.49
CA THR A 132 24.04 11.18 9.21
C THR A 132 23.84 9.91 8.40
N SER A 133 23.13 9.97 7.26
CA SER A 133 22.85 8.82 6.41
C SER A 133 24.11 8.10 5.96
N LYS A 134 24.11 6.77 6.18
CA LYS A 134 25.24 5.90 5.83
C LYS A 134 25.37 5.79 4.31
N VAL A 135 26.52 6.18 3.80
CA VAL A 135 26.94 5.94 2.41
C VAL A 135 27.85 4.71 2.40
N GLU A 136 27.51 3.75 1.55
CA GLU A 136 28.24 2.51 1.36
C GLU A 136 29.03 2.53 0.04
N ALA A 137 29.90 1.53 -0.13
CA ALA A 137 30.64 1.31 -1.36
C ALA A 137 29.72 1.25 -2.59
N GLY A 138 30.22 1.72 -3.73
CA GLY A 138 29.45 1.76 -4.98
C GLY A 138 28.44 2.91 -5.08
N GLY A 139 28.52 3.91 -4.20
CA GLY A 139 27.64 5.08 -4.23
C GLY A 139 26.21 4.78 -3.75
N TRP A 140 26.02 3.71 -2.99
CA TRP A 140 24.72 3.40 -2.38
C TRP A 140 24.55 4.17 -1.07
N LYS A 141 23.39 4.78 -0.87
CA LYS A 141 23.00 5.43 0.38
C LYS A 141 21.77 4.74 0.94
N ARG A 142 21.85 4.33 2.21
CA ARG A 142 20.75 3.64 2.89
C ARG A 142 19.75 4.66 3.46
N ILE A 143 18.46 4.37 3.31
CA ILE A 143 17.39 5.12 3.98
C ILE A 143 17.51 4.93 5.49
N ASN A 144 17.45 6.02 6.23
CA ASN A 144 17.51 6.02 7.68
C ASN A 144 16.26 5.35 8.27
N THR A 145 16.47 4.49 9.26
CA THR A 145 15.41 3.78 9.99
C THR A 145 15.42 4.16 11.47
N LEU A 146 14.47 3.69 12.26
CA LEU A 146 14.52 3.87 13.72
C LEU A 146 15.81 3.28 14.34
N ALA A 147 16.28 2.14 13.84
CA ALA A 147 17.56 1.55 14.26
C ALA A 147 18.76 2.44 13.93
N HIS A 148 18.74 3.19 12.83
CA HIS A 148 19.80 4.13 12.47
C HIS A 148 19.97 5.21 13.55
N TYR A 149 18.87 5.76 14.05
CA TYR A 149 18.87 6.75 15.12
C TYR A 149 18.91 6.13 16.53
N SER A 150 19.04 4.79 16.63
CA SER A 150 19.02 4.06 17.90
C SER A 150 17.79 4.39 18.77
N VAL A 151 16.61 4.55 18.16
CA VAL A 151 15.39 4.91 18.88
C VAL A 151 15.02 3.79 19.86
N PRO A 152 14.91 4.07 21.17
CA PRO A 152 14.58 3.05 22.15
C PRO A 152 13.10 2.70 22.14
N ASN A 153 12.76 1.54 22.71
CA ASN A 153 11.38 1.20 23.01
C ASN A 153 10.78 2.21 24.00
N ASN A 154 9.48 2.50 23.87
CA ASN A 154 8.74 3.52 24.62
C ASN A 154 9.22 4.96 24.39
N ALA A 155 9.92 5.24 23.29
CA ALA A 155 10.31 6.61 22.93
C ALA A 155 9.09 7.49 22.62
N THR A 156 9.16 8.77 22.99
CA THR A 156 8.15 9.76 22.65
C THR A 156 8.52 10.49 21.36
N LEU A 157 7.59 10.49 20.40
CA LEU A 157 7.69 11.14 19.10
C LEU A 157 6.66 12.28 18.97
N ALA A 158 6.93 13.22 18.09
CA ALA A 158 5.93 14.21 17.68
C ALA A 158 5.96 14.46 16.17
N LEU A 159 4.76 14.59 15.60
CA LEU A 159 4.57 15.04 14.22
C LEU A 159 4.46 16.55 14.23
N LEU A 160 5.39 17.22 13.54
CA LEU A 160 5.43 18.68 13.46
C LEU A 160 5.10 19.12 12.02
N PRO A 161 4.24 20.12 11.81
CA PRO A 161 4.08 20.74 10.50
C PRO A 161 5.43 21.24 10.00
N ARG A 162 5.83 20.78 8.81
CA ARG A 162 7.02 21.26 8.14
C ARG A 162 6.79 22.72 7.79
N GLN A 163 7.56 23.62 8.40
CA GLN A 163 7.51 25.04 8.06
C GLN A 163 8.14 25.23 6.67
N ALA A 164 7.32 25.13 5.61
CA ALA A 164 7.70 25.70 4.34
C ALA A 164 7.90 27.21 4.57
N SER A 165 9.07 27.76 4.20
CA SER A 165 9.47 29.18 4.26
C SER A 165 10.12 29.76 5.53
N LEU A 166 11.26 29.21 5.94
CA LEU A 166 12.39 30.04 6.45
C LEU A 166 13.74 29.67 5.81
N TYR A 167 13.92 28.43 5.35
CA TYR A 167 15.16 28.00 4.69
C TYR A 167 15.38 28.58 3.27
N ASN A 168 14.31 28.97 2.56
CA ASN A 168 14.43 29.59 1.23
C ASN A 168 14.67 31.11 1.27
N LEU A 169 14.41 31.77 2.41
CA LEU A 169 14.64 33.22 2.55
C LEU A 169 16.08 33.54 2.98
N SER A 170 16.75 32.67 3.74
CA SER A 170 18.15 32.85 4.10
C SER A 170 19.10 32.67 2.90
N LEU A 171 18.77 31.79 1.95
CA LEU A 171 19.57 31.57 0.73
C LEU A 171 19.34 32.60 -0.38
N LEU A 172 18.24 33.36 -0.33
CA LEU A 172 17.98 34.48 -1.24
C LEU A 172 18.37 35.84 -0.64
N SER A 173 18.65 35.91 0.67
CA SER A 173 19.01 37.16 1.35
C SER A 173 20.45 37.62 1.11
N GLU A 174 21.34 36.79 0.56
CA GLU A 174 22.71 37.20 0.22
C GLU A 174 22.86 37.78 -1.20
N ARG A 175 21.77 37.81 -1.99
CA ARG A 175 21.84 38.33 -3.37
C ARG A 175 20.61 39.14 -3.75
N SER A 176 20.41 40.27 -3.09
CA SER A 176 19.55 41.33 -3.63
C SER A 176 19.95 42.72 -3.10
N GLU A 177 21.07 43.22 -3.60
CA GLU A 177 21.26 44.67 -3.74
C GLU A 177 21.14 45.02 -5.24
N ARG A 178 20.21 45.94 -5.54
CA ARG A 178 19.79 46.48 -6.86
C ARG A 178 18.91 45.59 -7.71
N SER A 179 17.61 45.92 -7.78
CA SER A 179 17.10 46.85 -8.81
C SER A 179 15.57 46.98 -8.80
N THR A 180 15.15 48.24 -8.79
CA THR A 180 13.89 48.91 -9.16
C THR A 180 12.83 48.19 -10.03
N PHE A 181 11.57 48.28 -9.55
CA PHE A 181 10.28 48.49 -10.25
C PHE A 181 9.99 47.84 -11.62
N SER A 182 8.95 46.99 -11.68
CA SER A 182 7.67 47.25 -12.42
C SER A 182 6.74 46.01 -12.47
N LEU A 183 5.44 46.26 -12.26
CA LEU A 183 4.28 45.44 -12.65
C LEU A 183 3.74 46.01 -13.97
N PRO A 184 3.06 45.27 -14.89
CA PRO A 184 1.76 44.64 -14.59
C PRO A 184 1.29 43.40 -15.42
N LYS A 185 0.28 42.72 -14.84
CA LYS A 185 -0.95 42.08 -15.43
C LYS A 185 -0.89 41.31 -16.78
N GLN A 186 -1.37 40.04 -16.77
CA GLN A 186 -2.56 39.51 -17.51
C GLN A 186 -2.50 37.97 -17.66
N SER A 187 -3.61 37.30 -17.37
CA SER A 187 -3.96 35.90 -17.79
C SER A 187 -4.92 35.98 -19.00
N PRO A 188 -5.47 34.88 -19.59
CA PRO A 188 -5.08 33.45 -19.66
C PRO A 188 -5.12 32.86 -21.10
N THR A 189 -4.46 31.73 -21.41
CA THR A 189 -4.98 30.72 -22.40
C THR A 189 -4.23 29.38 -22.41
N LEU A 190 -5.00 28.33 -22.69
CA LEU A 190 -4.69 26.90 -22.72
C LEU A 190 -3.80 26.49 -23.91
N VAL A 191 -2.84 25.56 -23.69
CA VAL A 191 -2.56 24.43 -24.60
C VAL A 191 -2.02 23.24 -23.79
N ARG A 192 -2.66 22.08 -23.96
CA ARG A 192 -2.22 20.74 -23.52
C ARG A 192 -1.36 20.12 -24.63
N PRO A 193 -0.33 19.33 -24.32
CA PRO A 193 -0.27 18.01 -24.94
C PRO A 193 0.10 16.88 -23.97
N PHE A 194 -0.39 15.69 -24.32
CA PHE A 194 -0.10 14.39 -23.71
C PHE A 194 1.40 14.04 -23.77
N GLY A 195 1.87 13.36 -22.74
CA GLY A 195 3.17 12.68 -22.71
C GLY A 195 3.30 11.82 -21.45
N THR A 196 3.45 10.52 -21.65
CA THR A 196 3.58 9.44 -20.67
C THR A 196 4.98 9.37 -20.07
N ASN A 197 5.05 8.84 -18.83
CA ASN A 197 6.19 8.26 -18.13
C ASN A 197 7.17 9.17 -17.36
N SER A 198 7.58 8.59 -16.22
CA SER A 198 8.79 8.78 -15.42
C SER A 198 8.74 9.76 -14.23
N SER A 199 8.81 9.13 -13.04
CA SER A 199 9.54 9.55 -11.84
C SER A 199 9.66 11.04 -11.55
N SER A 200 8.97 11.48 -10.51
CA SER A 200 9.27 12.70 -9.78
C SER A 200 10.66 12.59 -9.11
N GLN A 201 11.70 12.86 -9.90
CA GLN A 201 13.01 13.27 -9.39
C GLN A 201 12.90 14.73 -8.99
N CYS A 202 12.93 15.01 -7.69
CA CYS A 202 13.43 16.30 -7.21
C CYS A 202 14.86 16.42 -7.72
N LYS A 203 15.12 17.42 -8.57
CA LYS A 203 16.47 17.82 -8.95
C LYS A 203 17.07 18.62 -7.79
N ASP A 204 17.65 17.92 -6.82
CA ASP A 204 18.77 18.46 -6.05
C ASP A 204 20.05 17.99 -6.71
N MET A 205 20.75 18.92 -7.36
CA MET A 205 22.11 18.73 -7.84
C MET A 205 23.05 18.71 -6.63
N GLU A 206 23.11 17.60 -5.89
CA GLU A 206 24.28 17.26 -5.08
C GLU A 206 24.20 15.79 -4.62
N SER A 207 25.04 14.97 -5.26
CA SER A 207 25.34 13.57 -4.96
C SER A 207 24.50 12.51 -5.72
N ASN A 208 25.11 11.89 -6.75
CA ASN A 208 24.59 10.76 -7.53
C ASN A 208 24.57 9.45 -6.71
N HIS A 209 23.97 9.46 -5.52
CA HIS A 209 23.85 8.24 -4.71
C HIS A 209 22.58 7.47 -5.07
N LYS A 210 22.71 6.15 -5.26
CA LYS A 210 21.56 5.25 -5.43
C LYS A 210 20.98 4.93 -4.05
N LEU A 211 19.67 5.00 -3.90
CA LEU A 211 18.99 4.77 -2.62
C LEU A 211 18.52 3.32 -2.46
N TYR A 212 18.63 2.79 -1.25
CA TYR A 212 18.05 1.49 -0.89
C TYR A 212 17.55 1.49 0.57
N HIS A 213 16.60 0.61 0.91
CA HIS A 213 16.08 0.48 2.27
C HIS A 213 16.58 -0.78 2.98
N LEU A 214 15.99 -1.94 2.66
CA LEU A 214 16.28 -3.23 3.28
C LEU A 214 17.08 -4.11 2.32
N VAL A 215 16.74 -4.06 1.04
CA VAL A 215 17.39 -4.85 -0.01
C VAL A 215 18.07 -3.91 -1.00
N ARG A 216 19.36 -4.15 -1.23
CA ARG A 216 20.07 -3.51 -2.34
C ARG A 216 19.62 -4.18 -3.64
N PRO A 217 19.20 -3.41 -4.66
CA PRO A 217 19.10 -3.93 -6.01
C PRO A 217 20.45 -4.55 -6.39
N SER A 218 20.46 -5.85 -6.70
CA SER A 218 21.71 -6.53 -7.06
C SER A 218 22.25 -5.93 -8.36
N GLU A 219 23.43 -5.32 -8.32
CA GLU A 219 24.13 -4.84 -9.53
C GLU A 219 24.91 -5.95 -10.24
N HIS A 220 24.84 -7.20 -9.78
CA HIS A 220 25.63 -8.29 -10.34
C HIS A 220 24.73 -9.24 -11.15
N GLY A 221 24.98 -9.27 -12.45
CA GLY A 221 24.68 -10.42 -13.31
C GLY A 221 25.44 -11.66 -12.83
N PRO A 222 25.18 -12.84 -13.43
CA PRO A 222 25.73 -14.09 -12.93
C PRO A 222 27.23 -14.09 -13.15
N SER A 223 28.02 -13.99 -12.08
CA SER A 223 29.47 -14.22 -12.14
C SER A 223 29.86 -15.33 -11.16
N ASP A 224 30.26 -16.44 -11.77
CA ASP A 224 31.18 -17.51 -11.35
C ASP A 224 31.29 -17.88 -9.87
N GLN A 225 30.77 -19.07 -9.54
CA GLN A 225 31.51 -20.12 -8.80
C GLN A 225 30.69 -21.42 -8.80
N GLN A 226 31.14 -22.41 -9.58
CA GLN A 226 30.55 -23.76 -9.66
C GLN A 226 30.52 -24.50 -8.31
N ASP A 227 31.33 -24.11 -7.32
CA ASP A 227 31.33 -24.69 -5.97
C ASP A 227 30.23 -24.15 -5.03
N LYS A 228 29.46 -23.14 -5.47
CA LYS A 228 28.32 -22.60 -4.70
C LYS A 228 26.98 -23.26 -5.05
N MET A 229 26.90 -24.03 -6.13
CA MET A 229 25.61 -24.50 -6.66
C MET A 229 24.81 -25.32 -5.65
N VAL A 230 25.44 -26.23 -4.90
CA VAL A 230 24.71 -27.12 -3.98
C VAL A 230 24.18 -26.35 -2.78
N THR A 231 25.02 -25.56 -2.11
CA THR A 231 24.60 -24.71 -0.98
C THR A 231 23.60 -23.66 -1.43
N GLU A 232 23.74 -23.08 -2.62
CA GLU A 232 22.80 -22.14 -3.20
C GLU A 232 21.48 -22.79 -3.60
N ILE A 233 21.46 -24.04 -4.09
CA ILE A 233 20.23 -24.81 -4.33
C ILE A 233 19.52 -25.11 -3.01
N TYR A 234 20.23 -25.56 -1.97
CA TYR A 234 19.63 -25.80 -0.65
C TYR A 234 19.13 -24.51 -0.01
N LEU A 235 19.90 -23.43 -0.09
CA LEU A 235 19.49 -22.11 0.41
C LEU A 235 18.32 -21.55 -0.40
N THR A 236 18.29 -21.74 -1.72
CA THR A 236 17.18 -21.32 -2.58
C THR A 236 15.93 -22.15 -2.32
N SER A 237 16.06 -23.46 -2.16
CA SER A 237 14.97 -24.36 -1.78
C SER A 237 14.40 -24.00 -0.41
N PHE A 238 15.27 -23.76 0.58
CA PHE A 238 14.88 -23.31 1.92
C PHE A 238 14.21 -21.93 1.89
N ARG A 239 14.78 -20.97 1.14
CA ARG A 239 14.17 -19.65 0.93
C ARG A 239 12.80 -19.75 0.26
N ASN A 240 12.64 -20.63 -0.72
CA ASN A 240 11.37 -20.86 -1.40
C ASN A 240 10.34 -21.57 -0.50
N ALA A 241 10.77 -22.52 0.33
CA ALA A 241 9.93 -23.16 1.33
C ALA A 241 9.47 -22.15 2.40
N PHE A 242 10.38 -21.30 2.87
CA PHE A 242 10.07 -20.25 3.83
C PHE A 242 9.18 -19.15 3.25
N ALA A 243 9.38 -18.78 1.98
CA ALA A 243 8.51 -17.89 1.23
C ALA A 243 7.07 -18.45 1.16
N ARG A 244 6.92 -19.72 0.77
CA ARG A 244 5.62 -20.41 0.75
C ARG A 244 4.98 -20.49 2.13
N PHE A 245 5.75 -20.77 3.18
CA PHE A 245 5.26 -20.76 4.55
C PHE A 245 4.72 -19.38 4.96
N ARG A 246 5.42 -18.29 4.59
CA ARG A 246 4.97 -16.90 4.85
C ARG A 246 3.67 -16.57 4.11
N LEU A 247 3.57 -16.94 2.83
CA LEU A 247 2.35 -16.80 2.03
C LEU A 247 1.17 -17.55 2.67
N LEU A 248 1.39 -18.81 3.08
CA LEU A 248 0.36 -19.63 3.73
C LEU A 248 -0.07 -19.07 5.09
N THR A 249 0.87 -18.55 5.87
CA THR A 249 0.59 -17.88 7.15
C THR A 249 -0.26 -16.63 6.95
N MET A 250 0.08 -15.82 5.94
CA MET A 250 -0.68 -14.62 5.58
C MET A 250 -2.10 -14.98 5.12
N LYS A 251 -2.23 -15.99 4.24
CA LYS A 251 -3.52 -16.56 3.81
C LYS A 251 -4.35 -16.99 5.02
N GLY A 252 -3.78 -17.83 5.90
CA GLY A 252 -4.47 -18.34 7.08
C GLY A 252 -4.99 -17.24 8.00
N THR A 253 -4.22 -16.16 8.18
CA THR A 253 -4.62 -15.01 8.99
C THR A 253 -5.79 -14.23 8.38
N LEU A 254 -5.82 -14.12 7.05
CA LEU A 254 -6.83 -13.33 6.32
C LEU A 254 -8.05 -14.15 5.87
N GLN A 255 -7.99 -15.47 5.98
CA GLN A 255 -8.99 -16.41 5.45
C GLN A 255 -10.43 -16.02 5.83
N LYS A 256 -10.68 -15.69 7.11
CA LYS A 256 -12.02 -15.32 7.59
C LYS A 256 -12.54 -14.03 6.95
N PHE A 257 -11.68 -13.02 6.76
CA PHE A 257 -12.07 -11.76 6.14
C PHE A 257 -12.38 -11.94 4.65
N ILE A 258 -11.58 -12.75 3.95
CA ILE A 258 -11.81 -13.11 2.54
C ILE A 258 -13.12 -13.88 2.41
N GLN A 259 -13.33 -14.92 3.24
CA GLN A 259 -14.56 -15.71 3.22
C GLN A 259 -15.80 -14.84 3.50
N ASN A 260 -15.75 -13.99 4.52
CA ASN A 260 -16.85 -13.10 4.86
C ASN A 260 -17.20 -12.12 3.73
N LEU A 261 -16.19 -11.65 2.98
CA LEU A 261 -16.40 -10.79 1.81
C LEU A 261 -17.05 -11.58 0.67
N LEU A 262 -16.49 -12.73 0.30
CA LEU A 262 -17.02 -13.58 -0.77
C LEU A 262 -18.44 -14.06 -0.47
N GLU A 263 -18.70 -14.44 0.77
CA GLU A 263 -20.03 -14.82 1.23
C GLU A 263 -21.03 -13.67 1.03
N VAL A 264 -20.69 -12.43 1.38
CA VAL A 264 -21.61 -11.30 1.15
C VAL A 264 -21.78 -10.98 -0.35
N ILE A 265 -20.74 -11.17 -1.17
CA ILE A 265 -20.82 -10.95 -2.61
C ILE A 265 -21.74 -11.95 -3.31
N PHE A 266 -21.68 -13.23 -2.90
CA PHE A 266 -22.42 -14.31 -3.56
C PHE A 266 -23.69 -14.76 -2.82
N SER A 267 -23.87 -14.40 -1.55
CA SER A 267 -25.02 -14.81 -0.73
C SER A 267 -26.26 -13.99 -1.04
N THR A 268 -27.38 -14.69 -1.11
CA THR A 268 -28.73 -14.13 -1.21
C THR A 268 -29.43 -14.01 0.15
N ALA A 269 -28.77 -14.43 1.24
CA ALA A 269 -29.40 -14.76 2.51
C ALA A 269 -29.26 -13.71 3.63
N THR A 270 -28.30 -12.78 3.55
CA THR A 270 -27.97 -11.90 4.70
C THR A 270 -28.65 -10.54 4.67
N VAL A 271 -29.31 -10.16 3.57
CA VAL A 271 -30.14 -8.96 3.46
C VAL A 271 -31.37 -9.34 2.62
N ASN A 272 -32.57 -9.04 3.12
CA ASN A 272 -33.85 -9.34 2.46
C ASN A 272 -33.78 -9.08 0.94
N SER A 273 -33.82 -10.17 0.16
CA SER A 273 -33.76 -10.26 -1.30
C SER A 273 -32.42 -9.85 -1.96
N THR A 274 -31.96 -10.69 -2.89
CA THR A 274 -30.95 -10.31 -3.91
C THR A 274 -31.29 -8.92 -4.44
N PRO A 275 -30.31 -7.99 -4.54
CA PRO A 275 -30.57 -6.64 -5.01
C PRO A 275 -31.46 -6.65 -6.26
N PRO A 276 -32.59 -5.92 -6.27
CA PRO A 276 -33.58 -6.01 -7.35
C PRO A 276 -33.00 -5.79 -8.75
N CYS A 277 -31.95 -4.95 -8.85
CA CYS A 277 -31.23 -4.73 -10.09
C CYS A 277 -30.40 -5.94 -10.55
N VAL A 278 -29.77 -6.69 -9.65
CA VAL A 278 -29.05 -7.93 -9.99
C VAL A 278 -30.04 -8.99 -10.41
N LYS A 279 -31.13 -9.16 -9.64
CA LYS A 279 -32.21 -10.09 -10.02
C LYS A 279 -32.77 -9.74 -11.41
N TYR A 280 -33.16 -8.49 -11.63
CA TYR A 280 -33.67 -8.04 -12.92
C TYR A 280 -32.68 -8.26 -14.07
N MET A 281 -31.40 -7.96 -13.86
CA MET A 281 -30.37 -8.15 -14.88
C MET A 281 -30.15 -9.64 -15.21
N PHE A 282 -30.16 -10.50 -14.20
CA PHE A 282 -29.99 -11.94 -14.40
C PHE A 282 -31.24 -12.59 -15.01
N ASP A 283 -32.44 -12.21 -14.55
CA ASP A 283 -33.71 -12.63 -15.16
C ASP A 283 -33.77 -12.20 -16.64
N PHE A 284 -33.29 -11.00 -16.97
CA PHE A 284 -33.19 -10.52 -18.36
C PHE A 284 -32.23 -11.40 -19.19
N MET A 285 -31.08 -11.80 -18.64
CA MET A 285 -30.15 -12.69 -19.35
C MET A 285 -30.77 -14.06 -19.61
N ASP A 286 -31.49 -14.60 -18.63
CA ASP A 286 -32.20 -15.89 -18.75
C ASP A 286 -33.30 -15.81 -19.82
N GLU A 287 -34.06 -14.71 -19.84
CA GLU A 287 -35.06 -14.44 -20.87
C GLU A 287 -34.44 -14.36 -22.27
N GLN A 288 -33.33 -13.63 -22.43
CA GLN A 288 -32.64 -13.50 -23.72
C GLN A 288 -32.04 -14.82 -24.20
N ALA A 289 -31.54 -15.65 -23.29
CA ALA A 289 -31.06 -16.99 -23.63
C ALA A 289 -32.20 -17.86 -24.18
N ARG A 290 -33.37 -17.84 -23.52
CA ARG A 290 -34.56 -18.57 -23.96
C ARG A 290 -35.10 -18.06 -25.30
N GLU A 291 -35.17 -16.75 -25.51
CA GLU A 291 -35.63 -16.17 -26.78
C GLU A 291 -34.76 -16.57 -27.97
N HIS A 292 -33.44 -16.77 -27.76
CA HIS A 292 -32.50 -17.16 -28.80
C HIS A 292 -32.25 -18.67 -28.88
N GLY A 293 -32.97 -19.49 -28.09
CA GLY A 293 -32.79 -20.93 -28.07
C GLY A 293 -31.44 -21.40 -27.53
N ILE A 294 -30.82 -20.63 -26.63
CA ILE A 294 -29.57 -20.99 -25.95
C ILE A 294 -29.92 -21.87 -24.76
N GLU A 295 -29.67 -23.18 -24.89
CA GLU A 295 -29.93 -24.19 -23.84
C GLU A 295 -28.70 -24.51 -22.99
N ASP A 296 -27.52 -24.01 -23.37
CA ASP A 296 -26.26 -24.24 -22.67
C ASP A 296 -26.14 -23.33 -21.44
N ASP A 297 -26.27 -23.93 -20.25
CA ASP A 297 -26.12 -23.26 -18.95
C ASP A 297 -24.75 -22.61 -18.77
N GLU A 298 -23.68 -23.12 -19.42
CA GLU A 298 -22.34 -22.52 -19.33
C GLU A 298 -22.31 -21.13 -19.98
N VAL A 299 -23.05 -20.95 -21.07
CA VAL A 299 -23.15 -19.65 -21.76
C VAL A 299 -23.85 -18.63 -20.86
N ILE A 300 -24.96 -19.02 -20.23
CA ILE A 300 -25.73 -18.18 -19.31
C ILE A 300 -24.89 -17.83 -18.08
N HIS A 301 -24.19 -18.83 -17.51
CA HIS A 301 -23.26 -18.62 -16.42
C HIS A 301 -22.15 -17.64 -16.80
N ALA A 302 -21.56 -17.79 -18.00
CA ALA A 302 -20.53 -16.88 -18.49
C ALA A 302 -21.06 -15.45 -18.66
N TRP A 303 -22.30 -15.24 -19.11
CA TRP A 303 -22.92 -13.91 -19.21
C TRP A 303 -23.09 -13.27 -17.83
N LYS A 304 -23.60 -14.02 -16.86
CA LYS A 304 -23.79 -13.55 -15.48
C LYS A 304 -22.45 -13.23 -14.82
N SER A 305 -21.45 -14.11 -14.97
CA SER A 305 -20.10 -13.92 -14.41
C SER A 305 -19.37 -12.73 -15.05
N ASN A 306 -19.42 -12.60 -16.37
CA ASN A 306 -18.77 -11.50 -17.09
C ASN A 306 -19.45 -10.14 -16.90
N SER A 307 -20.73 -10.09 -16.55
CA SER A 307 -21.44 -8.83 -16.35
C SER A 307 -21.23 -8.24 -14.96
N LEU A 308 -21.12 -9.09 -13.93
CA LEU A 308 -21.14 -8.64 -12.54
C LEU A 308 -19.87 -8.95 -11.74
N PRO A 309 -19.58 -10.20 -11.31
CA PRO A 309 -18.42 -10.49 -10.48
C PRO A 309 -17.11 -10.09 -11.15
N LEU A 310 -16.91 -10.41 -12.43
CA LEU A 310 -15.65 -10.18 -13.13
C LEU A 310 -15.42 -8.71 -13.53
N ARG A 311 -16.48 -7.89 -13.62
CA ARG A 311 -16.37 -6.48 -14.02
C ARG A 311 -16.49 -5.53 -12.85
N PHE A 312 -17.51 -5.72 -12.03
CA PHE A 312 -17.80 -4.82 -10.90
C PHE A 312 -16.99 -5.23 -9.67
N TRP A 313 -17.15 -6.46 -9.17
CA TRP A 313 -16.56 -6.88 -7.90
C TRP A 313 -15.04 -7.00 -7.96
N VAL A 314 -14.47 -7.60 -9.01
CA VAL A 314 -13.01 -7.63 -9.23
C VAL A 314 -12.41 -6.23 -9.18
N ASN A 315 -13.02 -5.29 -9.91
CA ASN A 315 -12.51 -3.92 -9.97
C ASN A 315 -12.61 -3.21 -8.62
N LEU A 316 -13.70 -3.44 -7.88
CA LEU A 316 -13.93 -2.86 -6.57
C LEU A 316 -12.95 -3.39 -5.51
N ILE A 317 -12.69 -4.71 -5.52
CA ILE A 317 -11.72 -5.35 -4.61
C ILE A 317 -10.30 -4.83 -4.87
N LYS A 318 -9.92 -4.69 -6.14
CA LYS A 318 -8.61 -4.13 -6.51
C LYS A 318 -8.47 -2.65 -6.16
N ASN A 319 -9.58 -1.90 -6.18
CA ASN A 319 -9.58 -0.45 -6.02
C ASN A 319 -10.53 0.02 -4.90
N PRO A 320 -10.24 -0.32 -3.63
CA PRO A 320 -11.10 0.07 -2.50
C PRO A 320 -11.22 1.59 -2.32
N HIS A 321 -10.25 2.36 -2.84
CA HIS A 321 -10.24 3.82 -2.81
C HIS A 321 -11.32 4.47 -3.70
N PHE A 322 -12.00 3.70 -4.56
CA PHE A 322 -13.18 4.18 -5.29
C PHE A 322 -14.41 4.33 -4.39
N VAL A 323 -14.41 3.65 -3.23
CA VAL A 323 -15.54 3.65 -2.30
C VAL A 323 -15.17 4.33 -0.98
N PHE A 324 -13.95 4.10 -0.47
CA PHE A 324 -13.53 4.61 0.83
C PHE A 324 -12.57 5.78 0.67
N ASP A 325 -12.64 6.72 1.61
CA ASP A 325 -11.63 7.76 1.77
C ASP A 325 -10.39 7.18 2.48
N ILE A 326 -9.56 6.53 1.67
CA ILE A 326 -8.30 5.89 2.06
C ILE A 326 -7.15 6.40 1.16
N GLN A 327 -5.92 6.08 1.55
CA GLN A 327 -4.73 6.44 0.78
C GLN A 327 -4.85 5.96 -0.68
N LYS A 328 -4.64 6.88 -1.63
CA LYS A 328 -4.65 6.55 -3.05
C LYS A 328 -3.40 5.75 -3.45
N PRO A 329 -3.50 4.94 -4.51
CA PRO A 329 -2.42 4.06 -4.94
C PRO A 329 -1.13 4.72 -5.36
N THR A 330 -1.11 6.02 -5.66
CA THR A 330 0.09 6.73 -6.11
C THR A 330 1.16 6.96 -5.02
N LYS A 331 0.99 6.40 -3.82
CA LYS A 331 1.93 6.56 -2.68
C LYS A 331 2.48 5.20 -2.22
N SER A 332 3.76 5.17 -1.85
CA SER A 332 4.58 3.97 -1.55
C SER A 332 3.89 2.91 -0.69
N ALA A 333 3.22 3.28 0.41
CA ALA A 333 2.57 2.32 1.30
C ALA A 333 1.36 1.58 0.68
N PHE A 334 0.58 2.22 -0.18
CA PHE A 334 -0.61 1.58 -0.76
C PHE A 334 -0.25 0.52 -1.82
N PHE A 335 0.82 0.75 -2.59
CA PHE A 335 1.28 -0.17 -3.64
C PHE A 335 1.58 -1.58 -3.14
N GLN A 336 1.99 -1.73 -1.87
CA GLN A 336 2.24 -3.05 -1.29
C GLN A 336 0.93 -3.86 -1.14
N LEU A 337 -0.15 -3.17 -0.78
CA LEU A 337 -1.45 -3.78 -0.56
C LEU A 337 -2.17 -4.14 -1.87
N GLU A 338 -1.91 -3.41 -2.95
CA GLU A 338 -2.47 -3.70 -4.28
C GLU A 338 -2.17 -5.12 -4.77
N GLY A 339 -0.95 -5.61 -4.51
CA GLY A 339 -0.57 -6.99 -4.84
C GLY A 339 -1.42 -8.01 -4.09
N CYS A 340 -1.67 -7.78 -2.81
CA CYS A 340 -2.49 -8.67 -1.98
C CYS A 340 -3.97 -8.64 -2.38
N LEU A 341 -4.52 -7.45 -2.65
CA LEU A 341 -5.89 -7.28 -3.14
C LEU A 341 -6.08 -7.92 -4.53
N SER A 342 -5.06 -7.86 -5.37
CA SER A 342 -5.07 -8.53 -6.68
C SER A 342 -5.14 -10.05 -6.56
N VAL A 343 -4.47 -10.66 -5.57
CA VAL A 343 -4.59 -12.10 -5.30
C VAL A 343 -6.01 -12.46 -4.87
N VAL A 344 -6.63 -11.68 -3.98
CA VAL A 344 -8.03 -11.91 -3.58
C VAL A 344 -9.00 -11.74 -4.76
N ALA A 345 -8.76 -10.73 -5.61
CA ALA A 345 -9.56 -10.54 -6.81
C ALA A 345 -9.39 -11.72 -7.78
N GLN A 346 -8.19 -12.29 -7.91
CA GLN A 346 -7.96 -13.50 -8.69
C GLN A 346 -8.72 -14.70 -8.13
N THR A 347 -8.73 -14.90 -6.81
CA THR A 347 -9.54 -15.95 -6.19
C THR A 347 -11.03 -15.80 -6.50
N LEU A 348 -11.56 -14.58 -6.53
CA LEU A 348 -12.95 -14.33 -6.95
C LEU A 348 -13.16 -14.68 -8.43
N MET A 349 -12.21 -14.33 -9.31
CA MET A 349 -12.28 -14.68 -10.74
C MET A 349 -12.29 -16.20 -10.94
N ASP A 350 -11.40 -16.91 -10.25
CA ASP A 350 -11.28 -18.36 -10.34
C ASP A 350 -12.54 -19.07 -9.76
N ALA A 351 -13.16 -18.50 -8.71
CA ALA A 351 -14.42 -19.00 -8.16
C ALA A 351 -15.62 -18.84 -9.12
N CYS A 352 -15.52 -17.97 -10.14
CA CYS A 352 -16.51 -17.82 -11.19
C CYS A 352 -16.19 -18.66 -12.45
N SER A 353 -15.17 -19.50 -12.42
CA SER A 353 -14.85 -20.43 -13.51
C SER A 353 -15.66 -21.72 -13.38
N THR A 354 -16.18 -22.25 -14.49
CA THR A 354 -16.79 -23.59 -14.56
C THR A 354 -15.76 -24.71 -14.79
N GLN A 355 -14.52 -24.35 -15.10
CA GLN A 355 -13.47 -25.33 -15.37
C GLN A 355 -12.83 -25.83 -14.08
N ASP A 356 -12.65 -27.14 -13.98
CA ASP A 356 -11.84 -27.76 -12.94
C ASP A 356 -10.38 -27.33 -13.06
N HIS A 357 -9.87 -26.74 -12.00
CA HIS A 357 -8.49 -26.28 -11.94
C HIS A 357 -7.54 -27.44 -11.62
N GLN A 358 -6.84 -27.96 -12.62
CA GLN A 358 -5.73 -28.87 -12.39
C GLN A 358 -4.50 -28.09 -11.94
N LEU A 359 -4.23 -28.12 -10.63
CA LEU A 359 -3.07 -27.46 -10.05
C LEU A 359 -1.81 -28.30 -10.27
N THR A 360 -0.83 -27.70 -10.95
CA THR A 360 0.50 -28.25 -11.19
C THR A 360 1.56 -27.43 -10.45
N LYS A 361 2.80 -27.91 -10.43
CA LYS A 361 3.93 -27.17 -9.85
C LYS A 361 4.17 -25.81 -10.52
N ASP A 362 3.78 -25.68 -11.79
CA ASP A 362 3.96 -24.46 -12.59
C ASP A 362 2.74 -23.51 -12.50
N SER A 363 1.72 -23.88 -11.71
CA SER A 363 0.58 -23.02 -11.46
C SER A 363 1.00 -21.77 -10.66
N PRO A 364 0.48 -20.57 -10.99
CA PRO A 364 0.78 -19.36 -10.23
C PRO A 364 0.43 -19.54 -8.76
N SER A 365 1.25 -19.03 -7.84
CA SER A 365 1.02 -19.17 -6.38
C SER A 365 -0.30 -18.56 -5.90
N SER A 366 -0.96 -17.71 -6.69
CA SER A 366 -2.27 -17.14 -6.38
C SER A 366 -3.43 -18.13 -6.58
N LYS A 367 -3.22 -19.17 -7.39
CA LYS A 367 -4.14 -20.31 -7.56
C LYS A 367 -3.86 -21.35 -6.48
#